data_AF-A0A942RIV7-F1
#
_entry.id   AF-A0A942RIV7-F1
#
_cell.length_a   1.000
_cell.length_b   1.000
_cell.length_c   1.000
_cell.angle_alpha   90.00
_cell.angle_beta   90.00
_cell.angle_gamma   90.00
#
_symmetry.space_group_name_H-M   'P 1'
#
loop_
_entity.id
_entity.type
_entity.pdbx_description
1 polymer ?
#
loop_
_entity_poly.entity_id
_entity_poly.type
_entity_poly.pdbx_seq_one_letter_code
_entity_poly.pdbx_strand_id
1 'polypeptide(L)'
;MGRIRIKHESDVRKKLGEIIESLCEGPVFVAKDKRVRAVMLDISDYYDILGEIEDLMKLLHTVGGCGCEEEDKLLDEVLGEVGD
;
A
#
# COMPACT_ATOMS: atom_id res chain seq x y z
N MET A 1 -11.99 14.51 -9.66
CA MET A 1 -11.86 13.88 -8.32
C MET A 1 -12.32 12.42 -8.46
N GLY A 2 -11.41 11.47 -8.30
CA GLY A 2 -11.76 10.04 -8.33
C GLY A 2 -12.71 9.69 -7.18
N ARG A 3 -13.70 8.86 -7.44
CA ARG A 3 -14.65 8.38 -6.42
C ARG A 3 -13.98 7.27 -5.62
N ILE A 4 -13.87 7.41 -4.30
CA ILE A 4 -13.33 6.36 -3.43
C ILE A 4 -14.26 5.14 -3.46
N ARG A 5 -13.72 3.97 -3.81
CA ARG A 5 -14.47 2.73 -3.99
C ARG A 5 -14.39 1.91 -2.71
N ILE A 6 -15.45 1.93 -1.90
CA ILE A 6 -15.52 1.17 -0.63
C ILE A 6 -16.53 0.04 -0.75
N LYS A 7 -16.14 -1.18 -0.36
CA LYS A 7 -17.00 -2.38 -0.34
C LYS A 7 -16.97 -3.05 1.03
N HIS A 8 -18.09 -3.60 1.47
CA HIS A 8 -18.13 -4.39 2.70
C HIS A 8 -17.50 -5.77 2.46
N GLU A 9 -16.84 -6.35 3.47
CA GLU A 9 -16.19 -7.67 3.40
C GLU A 9 -17.12 -8.76 2.85
N SER A 10 -18.42 -8.71 3.20
CA SER A 10 -19.42 -9.64 2.68
C SER A 10 -19.64 -9.54 1.17
N ASP A 11 -19.56 -8.32 0.63
CA ASP A 11 -19.79 -8.06 -0.80
C ASP A 11 -18.56 -8.48 -1.59
N VAL A 12 -17.37 -8.23 -1.03
CA VAL A 12 -16.09 -8.68 -1.60
C VAL A 12 -16.08 -10.20 -1.75
N ARG A 13 -16.49 -10.95 -0.72
CA ARG A 13 -16.57 -12.41 -0.79
C ARG A 13 -17.52 -12.92 -1.88
N LYS A 14 -18.66 -12.25 -2.08
CA LYS A 14 -19.68 -12.69 -3.05
C LYS A 14 -19.32 -12.32 -4.49
N LYS A 15 -18.54 -11.25 -4.68
CA LYS A 15 -18.28 -10.62 -5.99
C LYS A 15 -16.78 -10.51 -6.27
N LEU A 16 -15.98 -11.44 -5.75
CA LEU A 16 -14.52 -11.34 -5.80
C LEU A 16 -14.00 -11.21 -7.24
N GLY A 17 -14.52 -12.02 -8.18
CA GLY A 17 -14.13 -11.96 -9.58
C GLY A 17 -14.38 -10.58 -10.21
N GLU A 18 -15.61 -10.07 -10.10
CA GLU A 18 -15.98 -8.73 -10.59
C GLU A 18 -15.08 -7.63 -10.00
N ILE A 19 -14.75 -7.76 -8.71
CA ILE A 19 -13.91 -6.78 -8.02
C ILE A 19 -12.48 -6.83 -8.54
N ILE A 20 -11.90 -8.02 -8.71
CA ILE A 20 -10.55 -8.19 -9.26
C ILE A 20 -10.45 -7.59 -10.66
N GLU A 21 -11.40 -7.90 -11.55
CA GLU A 21 -11.41 -7.34 -12.91
C GLU A 21 -11.48 -5.81 -12.90
N SER A 22 -12.17 -5.25 -11.91
CA SER A 22 -12.33 -3.81 -11.77
C SER A 22 -11.14 -3.10 -11.11
N LEU A 23 -10.10 -3.82 -10.65
CA LEU A 23 -8.93 -3.19 -10.01
C LEU A 23 -8.12 -2.31 -10.97
N CYS A 24 -8.21 -2.56 -12.28
CA CYS A 24 -7.64 -1.69 -13.31
C CYS A 24 -8.24 -0.26 -13.32
N GLU A 25 -9.41 -0.07 -12.71
CA GLU A 25 -10.03 1.25 -12.51
C GLU A 25 -9.54 1.95 -11.23
N GLY A 26 -8.71 1.28 -10.44
CA GLY A 26 -8.11 1.77 -9.20
C GLY A 26 -8.50 0.98 -7.93
N PRO A 27 -7.97 1.40 -6.76
CA PRO A 27 -8.10 0.65 -5.52
C PRO A 27 -9.53 0.45 -5.03
N VAL A 28 -9.76 -0.69 -4.37
CA VAL A 28 -11.00 -0.97 -3.62
C VAL A 28 -10.69 -1.11 -2.14
N PHE A 29 -11.27 -0.22 -1.34
CA PHE A 29 -11.17 -0.26 0.12
C PHE A 29 -12.18 -1.26 0.69
N VAL A 30 -11.70 -2.20 1.50
CA VAL A 30 -12.52 -3.23 2.12
C VAL A 30 -12.85 -2.83 3.55
N ALA A 31 -14.14 -2.72 3.84
CA ALA A 31 -14.65 -2.31 5.14
C ALA A 31 -15.32 -3.48 5.90
N LYS A 32 -15.10 -3.50 7.21
CA LYS A 32 -15.76 -4.38 8.18
C LYS A 32 -16.09 -3.57 9.42
N ASP A 33 -17.30 -3.71 9.96
CA ASP A 33 -17.74 -3.02 11.17
C ASP A 33 -17.57 -1.48 11.10
N LYS A 34 -17.94 -0.89 9.94
CA LYS A 34 -17.82 0.56 9.63
C LYS A 34 -16.39 1.10 9.59
N ARG A 35 -15.36 0.24 9.59
CA ARG A 35 -13.96 0.63 9.46
C ARG A 35 -13.34 -0.01 8.22
N VAL A 36 -12.51 0.75 7.51
CA VAL A 36 -11.64 0.19 6.47
C VAL A 36 -10.58 -0.68 7.15
N ARG A 37 -10.38 -1.90 6.64
CA ARG A 37 -9.46 -2.88 7.20
C ARG A 37 -8.39 -3.32 6.21
N ALA A 38 -8.68 -3.24 4.92
CA ALA A 38 -7.75 -3.62 3.86
C ALA A 38 -8.01 -2.78 2.62
N VAL A 39 -7.04 -2.78 1.71
CA VAL A 39 -7.14 -2.21 0.37
C VAL A 39 -6.75 -3.30 -0.62
N MET A 40 -7.56 -3.45 -1.66
CA MET A 40 -7.24 -4.28 -2.81
C MET A 40 -6.74 -3.37 -3.93
N LEU A 41 -5.61 -3.73 -4.52
CA LEU A 41 -4.89 -2.98 -5.55
C LEU A 41 -4.61 -3.91 -6.72
N ASP A 42 -4.47 -3.36 -7.92
CA ASP A 42 -3.78 -4.08 -8.98
C ASP A 42 -2.31 -4.32 -8.56
N ILE A 43 -1.72 -5.41 -9.03
CA ILE A 43 -0.34 -5.74 -8.67
C ILE A 43 0.65 -4.70 -9.23
N SER A 44 0.35 -4.11 -10.40
CA SER A 44 1.15 -3.04 -10.98
C SER A 44 1.12 -1.79 -10.10
N ASP A 45 -0.09 -1.34 -9.71
CA ASP A 45 -0.26 -0.21 -8.79
C ASP A 45 0.52 -0.40 -7.47
N TYR A 46 0.55 -1.62 -6.94
CA TYR A 46 1.33 -1.93 -5.73
C TYR A 46 2.83 -1.68 -5.93
N TYR A 47 3.40 -2.18 -7.04
CA TYR A 47 4.83 -1.98 -7.33
C TYR A 47 5.15 -0.52 -7.68
N ASP A 48 4.25 0.17 -8.37
CA ASP A 48 4.40 1.59 -8.65
C ASP A 48 4.48 2.40 -7.35
N ILE A 49 3.61 2.13 -6.38
CA ILE A 49 3.66 2.77 -5.05
C ILE A 49 5.00 2.49 -4.36
N LEU A 50 5.50 1.26 -4.41
CA LEU A 50 6.81 0.94 -3.83
C LEU A 50 7.95 1.72 -4.50
N GLY A 51 7.94 1.81 -5.83
CA GLY A 51 8.91 2.61 -6.58
C GLY A 51 8.88 4.09 -6.20
N GLU A 52 7.68 4.67 -6.08
CA GLU A 52 7.50 6.06 -5.64
C GLU A 52 8.00 6.29 -4.21
N ILE A 53 7.84 5.31 -3.30
CA ILE A 53 8.39 5.38 -1.95
C ILE A 53 9.93 5.36 -1.98
N GLU A 54 10.53 4.47 -2.77
CA GLU A 54 11.99 4.41 -2.92
C GLU A 54 12.55 5.71 -3.50
N ASP A 55 11.89 6.29 -4.50
CA ASP A 55 12.32 7.54 -5.11
C ASP A 55 12.16 8.72 -4.15
N LEU A 56 11.09 8.74 -3.34
CA LEU A 56 10.93 9.71 -2.27
C LEU A 56 12.07 9.60 -1.24
N MET A 57 12.46 8.39 -0.85
CA MET A 57 13.60 8.19 0.06
C MET A 57 14.88 8.74 -0.55
N LYS A 58 15.21 8.40 -1.81
CA LYS A 58 16.40 8.93 -2.51
C LYS A 58 16.40 10.46 -2.56
N LEU A 59 15.24 11.08 -2.79
CA LEU A 59 15.09 12.54 -2.78
C LEU A 59 15.34 13.13 -1.40
N LEU A 60 14.78 12.54 -0.33
CA LEU A 60 15.02 12.97 1.04
C LEU A 60 16.51 12.90 1.41
N HIS A 61 17.21 11.84 0.99
CA HIS A 61 18.66 11.73 1.16
C HIS A 61 19.45 12.81 0.41
N THR A 62 19.04 13.11 -0.82
CA THR A 62 19.71 14.09 -1.68
C THR A 62 19.50 15.53 -1.20
N VAL A 63 18.31 15.85 -0.67
CA VAL A 63 17.95 17.17 -0.17
C VAL A 63 18.41 17.39 1.28
N GLY A 64 18.46 16.33 2.08
CA GLY A 64 18.76 16.38 3.51
C GLY A 64 20.25 16.45 3.86
N GLY A 65 21.16 16.17 2.93
CA GLY A 65 22.61 16.17 3.21
C GLY A 65 22.98 15.30 4.42
N CYS A 66 22.28 14.19 4.61
CA CYS A 66 22.40 13.37 5.81
C CYS A 66 23.45 12.26 5.58
N GLY A 67 24.59 12.37 6.27
CA GLY A 67 25.53 11.27 6.43
C GLY A 67 24.89 10.20 7.31
N CYS A 68 24.20 9.24 6.70
CA CYS A 68 23.60 8.11 7.39
C CYS A 68 24.64 6.99 7.55
N GLU A 69 25.38 6.98 8.66
CA GLU A 69 26.09 5.78 9.16
C GLU A 69 25.20 4.93 10.11
N GLU A 70 23.92 5.26 10.27
CA GLU A 70 23.02 4.60 11.25
C GLU A 70 21.76 3.94 10.63
N GLU A 71 21.75 3.68 9.32
CA GLU A 71 20.51 3.30 8.62
C GLU A 71 20.19 1.80 8.62
N ASP A 72 21.14 0.93 8.99
CA ASP A 72 20.89 -0.52 9.12
C ASP A 72 19.88 -0.85 10.23
N LYS A 73 19.57 0.08 11.15
CA LYS A 73 18.68 -0.19 12.30
C LYS A 73 17.20 0.05 12.03
N LEU A 74 16.85 1.03 11.19
CA LEU A 74 15.44 1.38 10.93
C LEU A 74 14.75 0.38 9.99
N LEU A 75 15.50 -0.20 9.05
CA LEU A 75 15.00 -1.26 8.18
C LEU A 75 14.79 -2.57 8.94
N ASP A 76 15.69 -2.92 9.87
CA ASP A 76 15.54 -4.10 10.73
C ASP A 76 14.37 -3.97 11.72
N GLU A 77 14.09 -2.77 12.25
CA GLU A 77 12.94 -2.56 13.14
C GLU A 77 11.59 -2.68 12.42
N VAL A 78 11.50 -2.20 11.17
CA VAL A 78 10.24 -2.22 10.41
C VAL A 78 10.00 -3.56 9.70
N LEU A 79 11.05 -4.26 9.27
CA LEU A 79 10.95 -5.54 8.57
C LEU A 79 11.12 -6.77 9.50
N GLY A 80 11.80 -6.61 10.64
CA GLY A 80 12.00 -7.68 11.63
C GLY A 80 10.75 -8.09 12.40
N GLU A 81 9.77 -7.20 12.57
CA GLU A 81 8.49 -7.52 13.23
C GLU A 81 7.50 -8.29 12.33
N VAL A 82 7.84 -8.57 11.07
CA VAL A 82 6.98 -9.32 10.15
C VAL A 82 7.32 -10.83 10.14
N GLY A 83 8.28 -11.28 10.96
CA GLY A 83 8.73 -12.68 10.95
C GLY A 83 9.31 -13.21 12.25
N ASP A 84 8.55 -13.21 13.35
CA ASP A 84 8.45 -14.32 14.33
C ASP A 84 7.27 -14.10 15.31
#